data_AF-A0A9W7B4X9-F1
#
_entry.id   AF-A0A9W7B4X9-F1
#
_cell.length_a   1.000
_cell.length_b   1.000
_cell.length_c   1.000
_cell.angle_alpha   90.00
_cell.angle_beta   90.00
_cell.angle_gamma   90.00
#
_symmetry.space_group_name_H-M   'P 1'
#
loop_
_entity.id
_entity.type
_entity.pdbx_description
1 polymer ?
#
loop_
_entity_poly.entity_id
_entity_poly.type
_entity_poly.pdbx_seq_one_letter_code
_entity_poly.pdbx_strand_id
1 'polypeptide(L)'
;MESAGSDLLSAPSVPSEEPHLDVQINSIQPSSTSKTTSTTAAPNPKPQNEPQNDDGRRPVGEHGWLPDDAPPFFIAPPKLPYNTPDSSSGIGGHLKTTPSDFIVVENTPPPPDDKQGYFWVTITRSGKTTLEVQEHFKACLNLKDHKEVGISGLKDKHATTTQTFSVPSYSSSEKRHLTADEVTSLSTPIGEVLSIVPCSKKLRRNYHHSNTFTITLRSACPDPAPKIRSIMQSLSENGVKNYYGPQRFGSHLSGAYTGYKMLKDIQEKKGKQRKKASWQAKKSVKGVFGVQAWQSMLFNCVLANRSSGAIQVGDIVVPSSSASATPGLGDRNGQNPTETRVTGKNFEEIRGDEFVSITCPLPGSRQLKCYPNTPAGKIESEVLKQNDISEQTLADVDAWGSRRVGFLKFQDLKFSFEVLEEKEPRDPSTSDVRFSFTLGTGQYATNVLREFMKNGNEEGDAREVKKEEKKRKRLEAENTEE
;
A
#
# COMPACT_ATOMS: atom_id res chain seq x y z
N MET A 1 -14.14 -12.33 70.86
CA MET A 1 -14.15 -13.74 70.45
C MET A 1 -13.42 -13.78 69.11
N GLU A 2 -12.08 -13.65 69.16
CA GLU A 2 -11.06 -14.75 69.18
C GLU A 2 -10.71 -15.18 67.74
N SER A 3 -9.55 -14.80 67.16
CA SER A 3 -8.20 -15.45 67.21
C SER A 3 -8.21 -16.89 66.66
N ALA A 4 -7.30 -17.43 65.84
CA ALA A 4 -5.86 -17.24 65.57
C ALA A 4 -5.52 -17.85 64.18
N GLY A 5 -4.38 -17.56 63.50
CA GLY A 5 -3.07 -18.26 63.60
C GLY A 5 -3.02 -19.51 62.70
N SER A 6 -2.35 -19.53 61.54
CA SER A 6 -0.90 -19.73 61.23
C SER A 6 -0.54 -21.17 60.80
N ASP A 7 0.39 -21.27 59.83
CA ASP A 7 1.36 -22.36 59.52
C ASP A 7 1.28 -22.83 58.04
N LEU A 8 2.22 -22.43 57.14
CA LEU A 8 3.62 -22.88 56.96
C LEU A 8 3.77 -24.39 56.71
N LEU A 9 4.09 -24.76 55.46
CA LEU A 9 4.97 -25.88 55.15
C LEU A 9 5.74 -25.61 53.84
N SER A 10 7.04 -25.85 53.92
CA SER A 10 8.11 -25.48 52.98
C SER A 10 8.54 -26.64 52.07
N ALA A 11 9.01 -26.26 50.87
CA ALA A 11 10.10 -26.85 50.04
C ALA A 11 9.90 -28.29 49.46
N PRO A 12 10.58 -28.69 48.36
CA PRO A 12 12.03 -28.56 48.17
C PRO A 12 12.52 -27.98 46.83
N SER A 13 13.68 -27.36 46.94
CA SER A 13 14.64 -26.94 45.92
C SER A 13 15.60 -28.08 45.53
N VAL A 14 15.81 -28.34 44.23
CA VAL A 14 16.96 -29.07 43.66
C VAL A 14 17.13 -28.66 42.16
N PRO A 15 18.26 -28.89 41.47
CA PRO A 15 19.29 -27.88 41.21
C PRO A 15 19.53 -27.60 39.71
N SER A 16 20.40 -26.60 39.50
CA SER A 16 21.15 -26.22 38.31
C SER A 16 21.74 -27.38 37.47
N GLU A 17 21.64 -27.27 36.15
CA GLU A 17 22.68 -27.73 35.22
C GLU A 17 22.53 -26.99 33.87
N GLU A 18 23.42 -26.01 33.63
CA GLU A 18 23.68 -25.43 32.32
C GLU A 18 24.63 -26.36 31.55
N PRO A 19 24.38 -26.67 30.27
CA PRO A 19 25.42 -27.20 29.41
C PRO A 19 26.23 -26.04 28.81
N HIS A 20 27.40 -25.82 29.40
CA HIS A 20 28.54 -25.17 28.75
C HIS A 20 28.89 -25.92 27.46
N LEU A 21 28.81 -25.23 26.32
CA LEU A 21 29.46 -25.65 25.08
C LEU A 21 30.56 -24.63 24.77
N ASP A 22 31.77 -24.98 25.19
CA ASP A 22 33.02 -24.41 24.72
C ASP A 22 33.17 -24.68 23.21
N VAL A 23 33.19 -23.62 22.41
CA VAL A 23 33.79 -23.65 21.07
C VAL A 23 34.81 -22.53 20.99
N GLN A 24 36.07 -22.93 20.99
CA GLN A 24 37.23 -22.07 20.79
C GLN A 24 37.24 -21.45 19.39
N ILE A 25 37.22 -20.12 19.38
CA ILE A 25 38.07 -19.18 18.63
C ILE A 25 38.72 -19.69 17.33
N ASN A 26 38.40 -19.03 16.22
CA ASN A 26 39.44 -18.61 15.27
C ASN A 26 39.18 -17.19 14.75
N SER A 27 40.02 -16.28 15.22
CA SER A 27 40.16 -14.90 14.78
C SER A 27 40.78 -14.85 13.39
N ILE A 28 40.17 -14.12 12.45
CA ILE A 28 40.83 -13.74 11.19
C ILE A 28 40.76 -12.22 11.03
N GLN A 29 41.91 -11.59 11.27
CA GLN A 29 42.32 -10.24 10.86
C GLN A 29 43.86 -10.30 10.70
N PRO A 30 44.53 -9.37 10.00
CA PRO A 30 44.58 -9.20 8.55
C PRO A 30 46.03 -9.32 8.04
N SER A 31 46.26 -9.80 6.81
CA SER A 31 47.60 -9.80 6.21
C SER A 31 47.80 -8.63 5.24
N SER A 32 48.96 -8.02 5.41
CA SER A 32 49.48 -6.76 4.90
C SER A 32 49.93 -6.76 3.43
N THR A 33 49.85 -5.55 2.84
CA THR A 33 50.84 -4.90 1.94
C THR A 33 51.37 -5.62 0.70
N SER A 34 51.11 -5.00 -0.46
CA SER A 34 52.14 -4.82 -1.50
C SER A 34 52.00 -3.45 -2.14
N LYS A 35 53.06 -2.63 -1.98
CA LYS A 35 53.30 -1.38 -2.70
C LYS A 35 53.72 -1.71 -4.14
N THR A 36 53.23 -0.95 -5.12
CA THR A 36 54.02 -0.58 -6.32
C THR A 36 53.49 0.71 -6.94
N THR A 37 54.34 1.74 -6.82
CA THR A 37 54.72 2.77 -7.81
C THR A 37 53.69 3.65 -8.51
N SER A 38 53.88 4.95 -8.27
CA SER A 38 53.36 6.10 -8.99
C SER A 38 53.81 6.16 -10.45
N THR A 39 52.89 6.58 -11.33
CA THR A 39 53.24 7.34 -12.53
C THR A 39 52.20 8.43 -12.77
N THR A 40 52.68 9.67 -12.75
CA THR A 40 51.99 10.91 -13.12
C THR A 40 51.63 10.95 -14.61
N ALA A 41 50.41 11.33 -14.96
CA ALA A 41 50.07 11.83 -16.30
C ALA A 41 48.97 12.90 -16.23
N ALA A 42 49.19 13.98 -16.98
CA ALA A 42 48.45 15.24 -17.03
C ALA A 42 47.07 15.12 -17.74
N PRO A 43 46.21 16.16 -17.70
CA PRO A 43 44.79 16.06 -18.02
C PRO A 43 44.54 16.15 -19.53
N ASN A 44 43.52 15.44 -20.03
CA ASN A 44 43.07 15.59 -21.41
C ASN A 44 41.56 15.27 -21.52
N PRO A 45 40.88 15.70 -22.59
CA PRO A 45 40.15 16.97 -22.66
C PRO A 45 38.61 16.77 -22.65
N LYS A 46 37.87 17.88 -22.59
CA LYS A 46 36.40 17.91 -22.72
C LYS A 46 35.93 17.11 -23.96
N PRO A 47 34.97 16.18 -23.84
CA PRO A 47 34.33 15.64 -25.02
C PRO A 47 33.39 16.68 -25.63
N GLN A 48 33.58 16.87 -26.93
CA GLN A 48 32.79 17.72 -27.82
C GLN A 48 31.40 17.11 -28.03
N ASN A 49 30.44 17.97 -28.38
CA ASN A 49 29.05 17.65 -28.68
C ASN A 49 28.91 16.50 -29.70
N GLU A 50 28.22 15.42 -29.31
CA GLU A 50 27.63 14.46 -30.23
C GLU A 50 26.10 14.68 -30.34
N PRO A 51 25.48 14.35 -31.49
CA PRO A 51 24.11 14.74 -31.79
C PRO A 51 23.10 13.90 -31.02
N GLN A 52 22.05 14.55 -30.54
CA GLN A 52 20.90 13.91 -29.91
C GLN A 52 20.16 13.04 -30.94
N ASN A 53 20.23 11.72 -30.76
CA ASN A 53 19.24 10.80 -31.33
C ASN A 53 18.03 10.73 -30.38
N ASP A 54 16.95 11.37 -30.81
CA ASP A 54 15.63 11.37 -30.14
C ASP A 54 14.81 10.16 -30.60
N ASP A 55 15.02 9.00 -29.98
CA ASP A 55 14.20 7.79 -30.21
C ASP A 55 13.21 7.51 -29.06
N GLY A 56 13.09 8.43 -28.10
CA GLY A 56 12.17 8.31 -26.97
C GLY A 56 12.44 7.15 -26.01
N ARG A 57 13.53 6.36 -26.17
CA ARG A 57 13.92 5.31 -25.22
C ARG A 57 15.00 5.85 -24.28
N ARG A 58 14.69 5.84 -22.98
CA ARG A 58 15.66 6.26 -21.95
C ARG A 58 16.71 5.16 -21.72
N PRO A 59 17.97 5.53 -21.42
CA PRO A 59 19.00 4.56 -21.03
C PRO A 59 18.53 3.79 -19.80
N VAL A 60 18.52 2.48 -19.94
CA VAL A 60 18.23 1.53 -18.88
C VAL A 60 19.56 1.23 -18.19
N GLY A 61 19.72 1.56 -16.91
CA GLY A 61 20.94 1.23 -16.17
C GLY A 61 21.13 -0.28 -15.97
N GLU A 62 22.27 -0.70 -15.43
CA GLU A 62 22.63 -2.12 -15.22
C GLU A 62 21.60 -2.94 -14.41
N HIS A 63 20.69 -2.27 -13.68
CA HIS A 63 19.61 -2.90 -12.91
C HIS A 63 18.21 -2.76 -13.55
N GLY A 64 18.16 -2.41 -14.83
CA GLY A 64 17.02 -2.71 -15.70
C GLY A 64 15.90 -1.69 -15.77
N TRP A 65 15.83 -0.66 -14.90
CA TRP A 65 14.64 0.21 -14.86
C TRP A 65 14.82 1.69 -14.48
N LEU A 66 15.94 2.07 -13.88
CA LEU A 66 16.27 3.45 -13.54
C LEU A 66 17.65 3.81 -14.13
N PRO A 67 17.96 5.10 -14.32
CA PRO A 67 19.28 5.50 -14.82
C PRO A 67 20.37 5.17 -13.78
N ASP A 68 21.61 5.03 -14.23
CA ASP A 68 22.75 4.67 -13.35
C ASP A 68 23.02 5.71 -12.24
N ASP A 69 22.50 6.94 -12.39
CA ASP A 69 22.56 8.00 -11.38
C ASP A 69 21.48 7.90 -10.29
N ALA A 70 20.60 6.91 -10.36
CA ALA A 70 19.56 6.69 -9.36
C ALA A 70 20.20 6.26 -8.03
N PRO A 71 19.83 6.89 -6.91
CA PRO A 71 20.40 6.51 -5.62
C PRO A 71 20.19 5.02 -5.28
N PRO A 72 21.13 4.37 -4.54
CA PRO A 72 21.17 2.91 -4.35
C PRO A 72 19.91 2.26 -3.75
N PHE A 73 19.07 3.06 -3.09
CA PHE A 73 17.85 2.64 -2.40
C PHE A 73 16.58 2.86 -3.24
N PHE A 74 16.69 3.28 -4.51
CA PHE A 74 15.60 3.18 -5.47
C PHE A 74 15.39 1.72 -5.88
N ILE A 75 14.95 0.93 -4.91
CA ILE A 75 14.68 -0.48 -5.09
C ILE A 75 13.31 -0.56 -5.73
N ALA A 76 13.29 -0.85 -7.04
CA ALA A 76 12.07 -1.24 -7.73
C ALA A 76 11.33 -2.33 -6.91
N PRO A 77 10.00 -2.41 -6.99
CA PRO A 77 9.19 -3.18 -6.04
C PRO A 77 9.41 -4.71 -5.88
N PRO A 78 10.34 -5.46 -6.52
CA PRO A 78 10.49 -6.89 -6.19
C PRO A 78 11.23 -7.24 -4.88
N LYS A 79 11.88 -6.31 -4.16
CA LYS A 79 12.75 -6.67 -2.99
C LYS A 79 12.27 -6.17 -1.62
N LEU A 80 10.98 -5.86 -1.46
CA LEU A 80 10.47 -5.53 -0.13
C LEU A 80 10.53 -6.78 0.77
N PRO A 81 11.08 -6.70 2.00
CA PRO A 81 11.10 -7.85 2.89
C PRO A 81 9.68 -8.23 3.30
N TYR A 82 9.40 -9.53 3.31
CA TYR A 82 8.24 -10.10 4.00
C TYR A 82 8.33 -9.82 5.49
N ASN A 83 7.19 -9.88 6.17
CA ASN A 83 7.16 -9.82 7.62
C ASN A 83 7.13 -11.21 8.26
N THR A 84 6.86 -12.24 7.47
CA THR A 84 6.92 -13.65 7.86
C THR A 84 8.30 -14.25 7.57
N PRO A 85 8.80 -15.20 8.39
CA PRO A 85 10.12 -15.81 8.21
C PRO A 85 10.33 -16.39 6.81
N ASP A 86 11.54 -16.23 6.26
CA ASP A 86 11.93 -16.76 4.94
C ASP A 86 11.85 -18.29 4.86
N SER A 87 11.91 -18.98 6.01
CA SER A 87 11.76 -20.44 6.11
C SER A 87 10.36 -20.94 5.76
N SER A 88 9.33 -20.09 5.80
CA SER A 88 8.01 -20.45 5.29
C SER A 88 7.98 -20.21 3.77
N SER A 89 8.20 -21.27 2.99
CA SER A 89 7.82 -21.26 1.57
C SER A 89 6.34 -20.89 1.47
N GLY A 90 5.99 -19.92 0.64
CA GLY A 90 4.59 -19.52 0.45
C GLY A 90 3.75 -20.66 -0.13
N ILE A 91 2.46 -20.42 -0.23
CA ILE A 91 1.52 -21.39 -0.81
C ILE A 91 1.44 -21.32 -2.33
N GLY A 92 2.06 -20.33 -2.97
CA GLY A 92 1.93 -20.17 -4.42
C GLY A 92 0.57 -19.59 -4.83
N GLY A 93 0.13 -19.98 -6.01
CA GLY A 93 -1.21 -19.73 -6.54
C GLY A 93 -1.34 -18.46 -7.38
N HIS A 94 -2.44 -18.37 -8.12
CA HIS A 94 -2.72 -17.28 -9.06
C HIS A 94 -3.92 -16.44 -8.60
N LEU A 95 -3.79 -15.12 -8.77
CA LEU A 95 -4.83 -14.15 -8.50
C LEU A 95 -5.61 -13.79 -9.76
N LYS A 96 -6.89 -13.43 -9.60
CA LYS A 96 -7.73 -12.85 -10.66
C LYS A 96 -7.78 -13.68 -11.95
N THR A 97 -7.73 -15.00 -11.83
CA THR A 97 -7.98 -15.94 -12.94
C THR A 97 -9.35 -15.69 -13.58
N THR A 98 -10.34 -15.36 -12.75
CA THR A 98 -11.65 -14.83 -13.14
C THR A 98 -12.06 -13.67 -12.22
N PRO A 99 -12.98 -12.77 -12.63
CA PRO A 99 -13.43 -11.68 -11.76
C PRO A 99 -14.09 -12.16 -10.44
N SER A 100 -14.74 -13.32 -10.44
CA SER A 100 -15.36 -13.91 -9.23
C SER A 100 -14.32 -14.46 -8.24
N ASP A 101 -13.07 -14.62 -8.65
CA ASP A 101 -11.97 -14.95 -7.73
C ASP A 101 -11.53 -13.73 -6.90
N PHE A 102 -12.00 -12.53 -7.23
CA PHE A 102 -11.63 -11.31 -6.52
C PHE A 102 -12.89 -10.49 -6.22
N ILE A 103 -13.50 -10.75 -5.06
CA ILE A 103 -14.72 -10.08 -4.63
C ILE A 103 -14.36 -8.97 -3.64
N VAL A 104 -14.92 -7.77 -3.85
CA VAL A 104 -14.72 -6.60 -2.98
C VAL A 104 -16.06 -5.98 -2.64
N VAL A 105 -16.39 -5.96 -1.34
CA VAL A 105 -17.59 -5.30 -0.82
C VAL A 105 -17.19 -4.02 -0.08
N GLU A 106 -17.65 -2.87 -0.56
CA GLU A 106 -17.44 -1.57 0.08
C GLU A 106 -18.36 -1.43 1.30
N ASN A 107 -17.79 -1.31 2.50
CA ASN A 107 -18.54 -1.10 3.74
C ASN A 107 -18.80 0.40 3.93
N THR A 108 -19.83 0.91 3.27
CA THR A 108 -20.30 2.29 3.39
C THR A 108 -21.28 2.39 4.57
N PRO A 109 -21.15 3.37 5.48
CA PRO A 109 -22.16 3.56 6.52
C PRO A 109 -23.51 3.95 5.88
N PRO A 110 -24.63 3.79 6.61
CA PRO A 110 -25.93 4.18 6.10
C PRO A 110 -25.97 5.68 5.74
N PRO A 111 -26.85 6.09 4.82
CA PRO A 111 -27.05 7.49 4.52
C PRO A 111 -27.35 8.30 5.80
N PRO A 112 -26.79 9.52 5.93
CA PRO A 112 -26.94 10.34 7.14
C PRO A 112 -28.35 10.91 7.35
N ASP A 113 -29.18 10.87 6.31
CA ASP A 113 -30.58 11.32 6.32
C ASP A 113 -31.32 10.67 5.14
N ASP A 114 -32.64 10.80 5.14
CA ASP A 114 -33.59 10.26 4.15
C ASP A 114 -34.17 11.35 3.23
N LYS A 115 -33.59 12.56 3.22
CA LYS A 115 -34.12 13.70 2.47
C LYS A 115 -33.74 13.61 0.99
N GLN A 116 -34.60 14.09 0.11
CA GLN A 116 -34.35 13.97 -1.33
C GLN A 116 -33.36 15.04 -1.82
N GLY A 117 -32.18 14.59 -2.24
CA GLY A 117 -31.19 15.39 -2.98
C GLY A 117 -30.40 14.51 -3.95
N TYR A 118 -29.98 13.35 -3.46
CA TYR A 118 -29.37 12.23 -4.17
C TYR A 118 -30.12 10.94 -3.83
N PHE A 119 -29.86 9.89 -4.59
CA PHE A 119 -30.08 8.51 -4.20
C PHE A 119 -28.72 7.85 -3.96
N TRP A 120 -28.55 7.22 -2.81
CA TRP A 120 -27.43 6.32 -2.57
C TRP A 120 -27.82 4.95 -3.11
N VAL A 121 -27.12 4.53 -4.16
CA VAL A 121 -27.37 3.30 -4.90
C VAL A 121 -26.20 2.35 -4.64
N THR A 122 -26.46 1.19 -4.06
CA THR A 122 -25.46 0.13 -3.89
C THR A 122 -25.62 -0.91 -4.98
N ILE A 123 -24.56 -1.13 -5.76
CA ILE A 123 -24.58 -2.00 -6.94
C ILE A 123 -23.47 -3.04 -6.83
N THR A 124 -23.79 -4.31 -7.06
CA THR A 124 -22.83 -5.38 -7.33
C THR A 124 -22.62 -5.51 -8.83
N ARG A 125 -21.37 -5.50 -9.27
CA ARG A 125 -21.02 -5.55 -10.71
C ARG A 125 -19.71 -6.26 -10.96
N SER A 126 -19.56 -6.78 -12.17
CA SER A 126 -18.32 -7.33 -12.71
C SER A 126 -18.06 -6.76 -14.10
N GLY A 127 -16.79 -6.62 -14.49
CA GLY A 127 -16.41 -6.20 -15.85
C GLY A 127 -16.63 -4.72 -16.17
N LYS A 128 -16.89 -3.86 -15.17
CA LYS A 128 -16.94 -2.40 -15.33
C LYS A 128 -16.03 -1.73 -14.28
N THR A 129 -15.43 -0.59 -14.61
CA THR A 129 -14.70 0.32 -13.70
C THR A 129 -15.67 1.29 -13.01
N THR A 130 -15.29 1.86 -11.86
CA THR A 130 -16.12 2.88 -11.19
C THR A 130 -16.42 4.06 -12.11
N LEU A 131 -15.46 4.45 -12.98
CA LEU A 131 -15.64 5.56 -13.93
C LEU A 131 -16.70 5.25 -14.99
N GLU A 132 -16.69 4.04 -15.56
CA GLU A 132 -17.71 3.61 -16.53
C GLU A 132 -19.13 3.71 -15.94
N VAL A 133 -19.31 3.44 -14.63
CA VAL A 133 -20.59 3.63 -13.93
C VAL A 133 -20.98 5.10 -13.82
N GLN A 134 -20.03 5.96 -13.44
CA GLN A 134 -20.29 7.40 -13.34
C GLN A 134 -20.63 8.01 -14.70
N GLU A 135 -19.94 7.59 -15.77
CA GLU A 135 -20.23 8.04 -17.14
C GLU A 135 -21.59 7.51 -17.63
N HIS A 136 -21.99 6.30 -17.25
CA HIS A 136 -23.34 5.79 -17.54
C HIS A 136 -24.43 6.68 -16.94
N PHE A 137 -24.36 6.95 -15.63
CA PHE A 137 -25.35 7.83 -14.98
C PHE A 137 -25.32 9.25 -15.51
N LYS A 138 -24.14 9.78 -15.83
CA LYS A 138 -23.98 11.08 -16.48
C LYS A 138 -24.73 11.12 -17.82
N ALA A 139 -24.58 10.09 -18.65
CA ALA A 139 -25.29 10.00 -19.92
C ALA A 139 -26.81 9.89 -19.72
N CYS A 140 -27.27 9.00 -18.84
CA CYS A 140 -28.70 8.82 -18.57
C CYS A 140 -29.40 10.06 -18.02
N LEU A 141 -28.72 10.83 -17.17
CA LEU A 141 -29.28 12.01 -16.48
C LEU A 141 -28.89 13.34 -17.14
N ASN A 142 -28.16 13.30 -18.25
CA ASN A 142 -27.61 14.47 -18.94
C ASN A 142 -26.83 15.42 -17.98
N LEU A 143 -25.97 14.83 -17.15
CA LEU A 143 -25.12 15.58 -16.21
C LEU A 143 -23.94 16.23 -16.96
N LYS A 144 -23.44 17.35 -16.45
CA LYS A 144 -22.32 18.06 -17.08
C LYS A 144 -21.00 17.33 -16.86
N ASP A 145 -20.82 16.75 -15.67
CA ASP A 145 -19.60 16.02 -15.29
C ASP A 145 -19.96 14.69 -14.59
N HIS A 146 -19.24 13.60 -14.90
CA HIS A 146 -19.39 12.31 -14.22
C HIS A 146 -19.14 12.43 -12.71
N LYS A 147 -18.36 13.43 -12.29
CA LYS A 147 -18.09 13.71 -10.88
C LYS A 147 -19.33 14.12 -10.11
N GLU A 148 -20.42 14.53 -10.76
CA GLU A 148 -21.70 14.80 -10.10
C GLU A 148 -22.24 13.55 -9.40
N VAL A 149 -21.95 12.37 -9.94
CA VAL A 149 -22.16 11.08 -9.27
C VAL A 149 -21.06 10.89 -8.23
N GLY A 150 -21.43 10.89 -6.96
CA GLY A 150 -20.48 10.74 -5.85
C GLY A 150 -20.04 9.29 -5.65
N ILE A 151 -18.77 9.10 -5.29
CA ILE A 151 -18.16 7.80 -5.02
C ILE A 151 -17.23 7.91 -3.82
N SER A 152 -17.10 6.83 -3.06
CA SER A 152 -16.15 6.80 -1.96
C SER A 152 -14.73 6.44 -2.40
N GLY A 153 -14.56 5.60 -3.41
CA GLY A 153 -13.26 5.11 -3.87
C GLY A 153 -13.35 4.57 -5.29
N LEU A 154 -12.22 4.24 -5.89
CA LEU A 154 -12.19 3.50 -7.17
C LEU A 154 -12.15 2.00 -6.87
N LYS A 155 -12.80 1.22 -7.73
CA LYS A 155 -12.82 -0.24 -7.69
C LYS A 155 -12.34 -0.81 -9.02
N ASP A 156 -11.72 -1.99 -8.96
CA ASP A 156 -11.12 -2.67 -10.12
C ASP A 156 -12.21 -3.19 -11.07
N LYS A 157 -11.90 -3.21 -12.37
CA LYS A 157 -12.73 -3.82 -13.43
C LYS A 157 -12.65 -5.35 -13.40
N HIS A 158 -11.49 -5.88 -13.04
CA HIS A 158 -11.20 -7.32 -13.02
C HIS A 158 -11.50 -7.93 -11.64
N ALA A 159 -12.67 -7.61 -11.12
CA ALA A 159 -13.17 -8.02 -9.81
C ALA A 159 -14.70 -7.95 -9.80
N THR A 160 -15.34 -8.77 -8.98
CA THR A 160 -16.74 -8.56 -8.59
C THR A 160 -16.77 -7.54 -7.47
N THR A 161 -17.44 -6.40 -7.68
CA THR A 161 -17.38 -5.26 -6.77
C THR A 161 -18.77 -4.81 -6.36
N THR A 162 -19.00 -4.72 -5.05
CA THR A 162 -20.18 -4.06 -4.46
C THR A 162 -19.77 -2.68 -4.00
N GLN A 163 -20.39 -1.64 -4.56
CA GLN A 163 -20.01 -0.25 -4.35
C GLN A 163 -21.24 0.64 -4.23
N THR A 164 -21.17 1.65 -3.34
CA THR A 164 -22.22 2.67 -3.23
C THR A 164 -21.85 3.90 -4.07
N PHE A 165 -22.84 4.42 -4.79
CA PHE A 165 -22.79 5.65 -5.58
C PHE A 165 -23.85 6.61 -5.06
N SER A 166 -23.58 7.91 -5.00
CA SER A 166 -24.65 8.91 -4.83
C SER A 166 -25.01 9.53 -6.17
N VAL A 167 -26.19 9.19 -6.68
CA VAL A 167 -26.71 9.66 -7.97
C VAL A 167 -27.62 10.87 -7.74
N PRO A 168 -27.46 11.99 -8.46
CA PRO A 168 -28.36 13.13 -8.32
C PRO A 168 -29.82 12.72 -8.53
N SER A 169 -30.70 13.16 -7.62
CA SER A 169 -32.13 12.83 -7.75
C SER A 169 -32.83 13.69 -8.80
N TYR A 170 -32.34 14.88 -9.10
CA TYR A 170 -32.92 15.79 -10.09
C TYR A 170 -32.42 15.45 -11.50
N SER A 171 -33.34 15.16 -12.41
CA SER A 171 -33.07 14.98 -13.84
C SER A 171 -33.18 16.32 -14.55
N SER A 172 -32.08 16.77 -15.17
CA SER A 172 -32.08 18.05 -15.91
C SER A 172 -32.86 17.96 -17.23
N SER A 173 -32.94 16.78 -17.84
CA SER A 173 -33.72 16.54 -19.06
C SER A 173 -35.23 16.61 -18.78
N GLU A 174 -35.67 16.02 -17.66
CA GLU A 174 -37.09 15.95 -17.29
C GLU A 174 -37.55 17.11 -16.39
N LYS A 175 -36.59 17.91 -15.91
CA LYS A 175 -36.81 19.04 -15.01
C LYS A 175 -37.55 18.71 -13.71
N ARG A 176 -37.38 17.48 -13.20
CA ARG A 176 -38.00 16.99 -11.95
C ARG A 176 -37.09 16.04 -11.19
N HIS A 177 -37.47 15.74 -9.96
CA HIS A 177 -36.87 14.63 -9.22
C HIS A 177 -37.36 13.28 -9.75
N LEU A 178 -36.41 12.35 -9.88
CA LEU A 178 -36.67 10.96 -10.19
C LEU A 178 -37.19 10.22 -8.97
N THR A 179 -37.98 9.19 -9.23
CA THR A 179 -38.42 8.20 -8.25
C THR A 179 -37.33 7.14 -8.02
N ALA A 180 -37.47 6.36 -6.95
CA ALA A 180 -36.54 5.27 -6.68
C ALA A 180 -36.55 4.22 -7.81
N ASP A 181 -37.73 3.89 -8.36
CA ASP A 181 -37.90 2.89 -9.43
C ASP A 181 -37.22 3.31 -10.74
N GLU A 182 -37.25 4.60 -11.06
CA GLU A 182 -36.52 5.15 -12.21
C GLU A 182 -35.02 5.01 -12.01
N VAL A 183 -34.51 5.34 -10.83
CA VAL A 183 -33.09 5.16 -10.51
C VAL A 183 -32.69 3.67 -10.51
N THR A 184 -33.56 2.77 -10.04
CA THR A 184 -33.38 1.32 -10.17
C THR A 184 -33.21 0.94 -11.63
N SER A 185 -34.14 1.37 -12.49
CA SER A 185 -34.15 1.08 -13.92
C SER A 185 -32.87 1.57 -14.60
N LEU A 186 -32.39 2.77 -14.27
CA LEU A 186 -31.11 3.31 -14.75
C LEU A 186 -29.88 2.52 -14.28
N SER A 187 -29.97 1.87 -13.13
CA SER A 187 -28.86 1.16 -12.48
C SER A 187 -28.73 -0.30 -12.96
N THR A 188 -29.84 -0.96 -13.32
CA THR A 188 -29.85 -2.37 -13.74
C THR A 188 -28.91 -2.73 -14.91
N PRO A 189 -28.66 -1.89 -15.94
CA PRO A 189 -27.70 -2.21 -17.00
C PRO A 189 -26.24 -2.24 -16.53
N ILE A 190 -25.97 -1.63 -15.37
CA ILE A 190 -24.64 -1.50 -14.82
C ILE A 190 -24.28 -2.73 -14.00
N GLY A 191 -25.22 -3.25 -13.21
CA GLY A 191 -25.08 -4.41 -12.34
C GLY A 191 -26.33 -4.66 -11.50
N GLU A 192 -26.23 -5.61 -10.57
CA GLU A 192 -27.29 -5.95 -9.63
C GLU A 192 -27.45 -4.86 -8.57
N VAL A 193 -28.66 -4.31 -8.45
CA VAL A 193 -28.99 -3.27 -7.47
C VAL A 193 -29.34 -3.92 -6.14
N LEU A 194 -28.55 -3.64 -5.10
CA LEU A 194 -28.79 -4.17 -3.75
C LEU A 194 -29.61 -3.22 -2.86
N SER A 195 -29.42 -1.90 -3.02
CA SER A 195 -30.16 -0.90 -2.25
C SER A 195 -30.22 0.45 -2.95
N ILE A 196 -31.34 1.14 -2.77
CA ILE A 196 -31.56 2.53 -3.19
C ILE A 196 -32.21 3.28 -2.04
N VAL A 197 -31.55 4.33 -1.56
CA VAL A 197 -32.04 5.12 -0.41
C VAL A 197 -31.88 6.61 -0.72
N PRO A 198 -32.92 7.46 -0.53
CA PRO A 198 -32.79 8.91 -0.69
C PRO A 198 -31.84 9.50 0.35
N CYS A 199 -31.09 10.54 -0.02
CA CYS A 199 -30.21 11.26 0.88
C CYS A 199 -29.91 12.68 0.39
N SER A 200 -29.88 13.66 1.28
CA SER A 200 -29.57 15.06 0.92
C SER A 200 -28.12 15.24 0.50
N LYS A 201 -27.23 14.34 0.93
CA LYS A 201 -25.79 14.48 0.78
C LYS A 201 -25.23 13.61 -0.34
N LYS A 202 -24.37 14.24 -1.14
CA LYS A 202 -23.47 13.54 -2.06
C LYS A 202 -22.44 12.72 -1.28
N LEU A 203 -22.20 11.49 -1.73
CA LEU A 203 -21.15 10.62 -1.23
C LEU A 203 -19.77 11.21 -1.60
N ARG A 204 -18.93 11.38 -0.59
CA ARG A 204 -17.57 11.97 -0.72
C ARG A 204 -16.51 10.88 -0.83
N ARG A 205 -15.33 11.26 -1.32
CA ARG A 205 -14.14 10.39 -1.30
C ARG A 205 -13.80 9.96 0.12
N ASN A 206 -13.27 8.76 0.28
CA ASN A 206 -12.84 8.16 1.57
C ASN A 206 -13.95 8.11 2.65
N TYR A 207 -15.22 8.09 2.25
CA TYR A 207 -16.36 8.01 3.16
C TYR A 207 -16.65 6.59 3.71
N HIS A 208 -16.35 5.54 2.94
CA HIS A 208 -16.48 4.14 3.37
C HIS A 208 -15.60 3.84 4.59
N HIS A 209 -15.99 2.88 5.42
CA HIS A 209 -15.21 2.45 6.59
C HIS A 209 -14.06 1.55 6.16
N SER A 210 -14.37 0.59 5.30
CA SER A 210 -13.49 -0.50 4.93
C SER A 210 -13.97 -1.18 3.65
N ASN A 211 -13.19 -2.11 3.15
CA ASN A 211 -13.59 -3.04 2.10
C ASN A 211 -13.41 -4.45 2.63
N THR A 212 -14.44 -5.28 2.50
CA THR A 212 -14.36 -6.71 2.77
C THR A 212 -13.98 -7.43 1.48
N PHE A 213 -12.92 -8.21 1.54
CA PHE A 213 -12.37 -8.97 0.44
C PHE A 213 -12.77 -10.44 0.60
N THR A 214 -13.15 -11.07 -0.49
CA THR A 214 -13.21 -12.52 -0.60
C THR A 214 -12.44 -12.92 -1.85
N ILE A 215 -11.29 -13.55 -1.67
CA ILE A 215 -10.30 -13.77 -2.72
C ILE A 215 -10.00 -15.24 -2.82
N THR A 216 -10.16 -15.81 -4.00
CA THR A 216 -9.79 -17.19 -4.30
C THR A 216 -8.43 -17.19 -4.98
N LEU A 217 -7.44 -17.84 -4.35
CA LEU A 217 -6.18 -18.22 -4.95
C LEU A 217 -6.36 -19.55 -5.65
N ARG A 218 -6.08 -19.60 -6.95
CA ARG A 218 -6.14 -20.82 -7.73
C ARG A 218 -4.77 -21.48 -7.81
N SER A 219 -4.73 -22.81 -7.83
CA SER A 219 -3.48 -23.56 -8.03
C SER A 219 -2.40 -23.29 -6.97
N ALA A 220 -2.79 -23.22 -5.70
CA ALA A 220 -1.84 -23.23 -4.58
C ALA A 220 -1.25 -24.64 -4.38
N CYS A 221 -0.23 -24.76 -3.54
CA CYS A 221 0.36 -26.06 -3.19
C CYS A 221 -0.70 -27.05 -2.62
N PRO A 222 -0.52 -28.37 -2.77
CA PRO A 222 -1.60 -29.33 -2.55
C PRO A 222 -2.13 -29.39 -1.10
N ASP A 223 -1.29 -29.19 -0.08
CA ASP A 223 -1.72 -29.04 1.32
C ASP A 223 -1.33 -27.64 1.87
N PRO A 224 -2.11 -26.59 1.56
CA PRO A 224 -1.74 -25.22 1.91
C PRO A 224 -2.07 -24.88 3.38
N ALA A 225 -2.94 -25.64 4.04
CA ALA A 225 -3.51 -25.25 5.33
C ALA A 225 -2.48 -25.13 6.48
N PRO A 226 -1.51 -26.05 6.66
CA PRO A 226 -0.47 -25.91 7.68
C PRO A 226 0.39 -24.66 7.47
N LYS A 227 0.76 -24.37 6.21
CA LYS A 227 1.54 -23.18 5.85
C LYS A 227 0.76 -21.90 6.14
N ILE A 228 -0.52 -21.85 5.76
CA ILE A 228 -1.39 -20.70 6.03
C ILE A 228 -1.46 -20.45 7.54
N ARG A 229 -1.71 -21.49 8.36
CA ARG A 229 -1.78 -21.34 9.82
C ARG A 229 -0.47 -20.83 10.43
N SER A 230 0.68 -21.33 9.96
CA SER A 230 1.99 -20.85 10.40
C SER A 230 2.20 -19.36 10.05
N ILE A 231 1.84 -18.95 8.83
CA ILE A 231 1.91 -17.55 8.39
C ILE A 231 0.96 -16.68 9.21
N MET A 232 -0.28 -17.12 9.46
CA MET A 232 -1.25 -16.42 10.31
C MET A 232 -0.73 -16.18 11.73
N GLN A 233 -0.08 -17.19 12.34
CA GLN A 233 0.54 -17.03 13.66
C GLN A 233 1.63 -15.95 13.63
N SER A 234 2.54 -16.03 12.66
CA SER A 234 3.61 -15.03 12.49
C SER A 234 3.06 -13.61 12.27
N LEU A 235 1.98 -13.46 11.49
CA LEU A 235 1.36 -12.16 11.23
C LEU A 235 0.57 -11.64 12.44
N SER A 236 0.02 -12.53 13.27
CA SER A 236 -0.65 -12.16 14.52
C SER A 236 0.31 -11.48 15.50
N GLU A 237 1.56 -11.94 15.55
CA GLU A 237 2.60 -11.38 16.43
C GLU A 237 3.26 -10.13 15.83
N ASN A 238 3.51 -10.12 14.52
CA ASN A 238 4.37 -9.11 13.89
C ASN A 238 3.61 -8.06 13.06
N GLY A 239 2.33 -8.29 12.75
CA GLY A 239 1.50 -7.48 11.86
C GLY A 239 1.78 -7.72 10.37
N VAL A 240 1.07 -6.99 9.51
CA VAL A 240 1.28 -6.98 8.05
C VAL A 240 1.88 -5.63 7.63
N LYS A 241 2.97 -5.62 6.88
CA LYS A 241 3.57 -4.36 6.40
C LYS A 241 2.63 -3.65 5.42
N ASN A 242 2.25 -2.41 5.75
CA ASN A 242 1.30 -1.59 5.00
C ASN A 242 1.97 -0.81 3.85
N TYR A 243 2.70 -1.51 2.99
CA TYR A 243 3.41 -0.90 1.87
C TYR A 243 2.48 -0.20 0.87
N TYR A 244 3.01 0.80 0.18
CA TYR A 244 2.43 1.27 -1.06
C TYR A 244 2.78 0.31 -2.20
N GLY A 245 1.77 -0.10 -2.96
CA GLY A 245 1.95 -0.97 -4.13
C GLY A 245 2.55 -0.26 -5.35
N PRO A 246 3.01 -1.01 -6.36
CA PRO A 246 3.74 -0.50 -7.53
C PRO A 246 3.00 0.60 -8.30
N GLN A 247 1.67 0.51 -8.38
CA GLN A 247 0.82 1.51 -9.05
C GLN A 247 1.00 2.93 -8.49
N ARG A 248 1.38 3.07 -7.21
CA ARG A 248 1.60 4.37 -6.56
C ARG A 248 2.79 5.13 -7.14
N PHE A 249 3.77 4.42 -7.72
CA PHE A 249 5.04 5.00 -8.14
C PHE A 249 5.13 5.25 -9.65
N GLY A 250 4.10 4.89 -10.41
CA GLY A 250 4.16 4.80 -11.87
C GLY A 250 4.97 3.58 -12.33
N SER A 251 5.12 3.42 -13.65
CA SER A 251 5.90 2.32 -14.24
C SER A 251 7.33 2.34 -13.69
N HIS A 252 7.76 1.24 -13.06
CA HIS A 252 9.09 1.03 -12.49
C HIS A 252 9.66 2.22 -11.70
N LEU A 253 8.91 2.74 -10.74
CA LEU A 253 9.28 3.89 -9.88
C LEU A 253 9.51 5.23 -10.61
N SER A 254 9.22 5.32 -11.91
CA SER A 254 9.49 6.53 -12.70
C SER A 254 8.82 7.79 -12.15
N GLY A 255 7.65 7.67 -11.53
CA GLY A 255 6.96 8.78 -10.86
C GLY A 255 7.71 9.26 -9.62
N ALA A 256 8.16 8.33 -8.77
CA ALA A 256 8.94 8.65 -7.58
C ALA A 256 10.29 9.30 -7.95
N TYR A 257 10.98 8.73 -8.94
CA TYR A 257 12.26 9.28 -9.42
C TYR A 257 12.09 10.65 -10.09
N THR A 258 10.98 10.87 -10.81
CA THR A 258 10.63 12.20 -11.33
C THR A 258 10.47 13.23 -10.21
N GLY A 259 9.76 12.86 -9.14
CA GLY A 259 9.61 13.72 -7.95
C GLY A 259 10.95 14.05 -7.30
N TYR A 260 11.79 13.04 -7.09
CA TYR A 260 13.13 13.20 -6.55
C TYR A 260 13.98 14.18 -7.35
N LYS A 261 14.08 13.98 -8.68
CA LYS A 261 14.87 14.88 -9.54
C LYS A 261 14.36 16.31 -9.53
N MET A 262 13.04 16.49 -9.51
CA MET A 262 12.44 17.82 -9.41
C MET A 262 12.81 18.51 -8.11
N LEU A 263 12.81 17.79 -6.98
CA LEU A 263 13.22 18.32 -5.68
C LEU A 263 14.72 18.67 -5.67
N LYS A 264 15.59 17.82 -6.22
CA LYS A 264 17.03 18.10 -6.36
C LYS A 264 17.30 19.34 -7.19
N ASP A 265 16.67 19.47 -8.36
CA ASP A 265 16.80 20.64 -9.23
C ASP A 265 16.33 21.94 -8.53
N ILE A 266 15.25 21.89 -7.77
CA ILE A 266 14.81 23.04 -6.94
C ILE A 266 15.86 23.37 -5.87
N GLN A 267 16.45 22.35 -5.25
CA GLN A 267 17.43 22.51 -4.18
C GLN A 267 18.69 23.24 -4.65
N GLU A 268 19.17 22.94 -5.85
CA GLU A 268 20.36 23.54 -6.46
C GLU A 268 20.13 24.98 -6.94
N LYS A 269 18.88 25.34 -7.26
CA LYS A 269 18.51 26.68 -7.71
C LYS A 269 18.47 27.70 -6.57
N LYS A 270 18.73 28.97 -6.91
CA LYS A 270 18.69 30.12 -5.98
C LYS A 270 17.74 31.22 -6.47
N GLY A 271 17.32 32.07 -5.54
CA GLY A 271 16.57 33.31 -5.83
C GLY A 271 15.31 33.11 -6.69
N LYS A 272 15.18 33.90 -7.76
CA LYS A 272 14.01 33.88 -8.66
C LYS A 272 13.83 32.53 -9.36
N GLN A 273 14.92 31.84 -9.72
CA GLN A 273 14.86 30.55 -10.41
C GLN A 273 14.26 29.46 -9.51
N ARG A 274 14.66 29.42 -8.23
CA ARG A 274 14.09 28.51 -7.23
C ARG A 274 12.59 28.75 -7.08
N LYS A 275 12.17 30.00 -6.84
CA LYS A 275 10.74 30.36 -6.71
C LYS A 275 9.91 29.92 -7.91
N LYS A 276 10.43 30.11 -9.13
CA LYS A 276 9.76 29.68 -10.37
C LYS A 276 9.62 28.16 -10.44
N ALA A 277 10.69 27.41 -10.16
CA ALA A 277 10.68 25.95 -10.19
C ALA A 277 9.73 25.36 -9.11
N SER A 278 9.79 25.88 -7.88
CA SER A 278 8.88 25.48 -6.80
C SER A 278 7.42 25.74 -7.14
N TRP A 279 7.11 26.90 -7.73
CA TRP A 279 5.74 27.21 -8.16
C TRP A 279 5.25 26.25 -9.26
N GLN A 280 6.11 25.91 -10.23
CA GLN A 280 5.78 24.94 -11.28
C GLN A 280 5.54 23.53 -10.72
N ALA A 281 6.35 23.08 -9.76
CA ALA A 281 6.17 21.80 -9.08
C ALA A 281 4.80 21.70 -8.40
N LYS A 282 4.36 22.79 -7.74
CA LYS A 282 3.07 22.86 -7.04
C LYS A 282 1.85 22.90 -7.94
N LYS A 283 1.98 23.50 -9.13
CA LYS A 283 0.86 23.68 -10.07
C LYS A 283 0.74 22.55 -11.08
N SER A 284 1.82 21.83 -11.35
CA SER A 284 1.79 20.72 -12.30
C SER A 284 1.32 19.43 -11.64
N VAL A 285 0.40 18.74 -12.32
CA VAL A 285 -0.03 17.37 -11.97
C VAL A 285 1.19 16.46 -11.77
N LYS A 286 2.14 16.52 -12.71
CA LYS A 286 3.39 15.74 -12.67
C LYS A 286 4.24 16.04 -11.42
N GLY A 287 4.34 17.31 -11.01
CA GLY A 287 5.08 17.69 -9.81
C GLY A 287 4.41 17.20 -8.52
N VAL A 288 3.12 17.48 -8.36
CA VAL A 288 2.35 17.05 -7.17
C VAL A 288 2.37 15.53 -7.02
N PHE A 289 2.02 14.79 -8.07
CA PHE A 289 2.02 13.32 -7.99
C PHE A 289 3.43 12.72 -7.91
N GLY A 290 4.43 13.35 -8.53
CA GLY A 290 5.83 12.92 -8.43
C GLY A 290 6.37 13.03 -7.00
N VAL A 291 6.13 14.15 -6.32
CA VAL A 291 6.55 14.34 -4.92
C VAL A 291 5.83 13.36 -4.00
N GLN A 292 4.53 13.13 -4.18
CA GLN A 292 3.79 12.13 -3.39
C GLN A 292 4.29 10.69 -3.63
N ALA A 293 4.64 10.35 -4.87
CA ALA A 293 5.23 9.06 -5.19
C ALA A 293 6.60 8.87 -4.51
N TRP A 294 7.44 9.92 -4.50
CA TRP A 294 8.72 9.92 -3.78
C TRP A 294 8.54 9.75 -2.27
N GLN A 295 7.62 10.49 -1.64
CA GLN A 295 7.30 10.31 -0.22
C GLN A 295 6.85 8.88 0.10
N SER A 296 5.98 8.32 -0.74
CA SER A 296 5.46 6.96 -0.60
C SER A 296 6.57 5.91 -0.73
N MET A 297 7.57 6.17 -1.59
CA MET A 297 8.74 5.29 -1.75
C MET A 297 9.61 5.31 -0.49
N LEU A 298 9.87 6.49 0.08
CA LEU A 298 10.64 6.60 1.32
C LEU A 298 9.92 5.97 2.52
N PHE A 299 8.60 6.07 2.58
CA PHE A 299 7.80 5.32 3.52
C PHE A 299 8.06 3.81 3.41
N ASN A 300 8.03 3.25 2.18
CA ASN A 300 8.33 1.83 1.97
C ASN A 300 9.77 1.48 2.39
N CYS A 301 10.76 2.35 2.11
CA CYS A 301 12.15 2.12 2.51
C CYS A 301 12.32 2.10 4.04
N VAL A 302 11.68 3.03 4.77
CA VAL A 302 11.70 3.01 6.24
C VAL A 302 11.03 1.75 6.77
N LEU A 303 9.86 1.41 6.24
CA LEU A 303 9.10 0.23 6.67
C LEU A 303 9.82 -1.10 6.36
N ALA A 304 10.56 -1.16 5.26
CA ALA A 304 11.38 -2.32 4.91
C ALA A 304 12.46 -2.58 5.96
N ASN A 305 13.07 -1.52 6.51
CA ASN A 305 14.10 -1.59 7.53
C ASN A 305 13.55 -1.76 8.96
N ARG A 306 12.22 -1.85 9.13
CA ARG A 306 11.59 -2.18 10.42
C ARG A 306 11.43 -3.70 10.53
N SER A 307 11.85 -4.25 11.67
CA SER A 307 11.82 -5.67 11.96
C SER A 307 10.43 -6.19 12.30
N SER A 308 9.63 -5.43 13.05
CA SER A 308 8.26 -5.80 13.41
C SER A 308 7.39 -4.59 13.73
N GLY A 309 6.09 -4.83 13.91
CA GLY A 309 5.11 -3.85 14.38
C GLY A 309 5.13 -3.56 15.88
N ALA A 310 6.04 -4.16 16.64
CA ALA A 310 6.12 -4.00 18.09
C ALA A 310 6.50 -2.55 18.47
N ILE A 311 5.74 -1.98 19.39
CA ILE A 311 5.96 -0.61 19.87
C ILE A 311 7.21 -0.55 20.73
N GLN A 312 8.06 0.45 20.49
CA GLN A 312 9.28 0.72 21.24
C GLN A 312 9.34 2.20 21.69
N VAL A 313 10.09 2.47 22.76
CA VAL A 313 10.38 3.85 23.16
C VAL A 313 11.07 4.60 22.02
N GLY A 314 10.56 5.79 21.70
CA GLY A 314 11.02 6.60 20.60
C GLY A 314 10.21 6.48 19.31
N ASP A 315 9.29 5.52 19.24
CA ASP A 315 8.34 5.41 18.14
C ASP A 315 7.34 6.57 18.15
N ILE A 316 6.68 6.75 17.01
CA ILE A 316 5.48 7.58 16.89
C ILE A 316 4.32 6.65 16.55
N VAL A 317 3.28 6.71 17.37
CA VAL A 317 2.05 5.94 17.20
C VAL A 317 0.89 6.86 16.84
N VAL A 318 -0.11 6.27 16.19
CA VAL A 318 -1.43 6.87 15.93
C VAL A 318 -2.50 5.83 16.23
N PRO A 319 -3.77 6.22 16.42
CA PRO A 319 -4.87 5.26 16.48
C PRO A 319 -4.89 4.36 15.24
N SER A 320 -5.04 3.05 15.40
CA SER A 320 -5.10 2.05 14.32
C SER A 320 -6.21 2.34 13.32
N SER A 321 -7.33 2.92 13.78
CA SER A 321 -8.42 3.43 12.92
C SER A 321 -7.94 4.48 11.90
N SER A 322 -6.85 5.18 12.22
CA SER A 322 -6.22 6.19 11.38
C SER A 322 -5.26 5.60 10.34
N ALA A 323 -5.16 4.28 10.21
CA ALA A 323 -4.47 3.66 9.07
C ALA A 323 -5.06 4.10 7.71
N SER A 324 -6.30 4.59 7.74
CA SER A 324 -7.04 5.20 6.64
C SER A 324 -6.71 6.68 6.36
N ALA A 325 -6.04 7.37 7.29
CA ALA A 325 -5.77 8.80 7.16
C ALA A 325 -4.88 9.04 5.94
N THR A 326 -5.38 9.88 5.03
CA THR A 326 -4.61 10.30 3.87
C THR A 326 -3.80 11.54 4.26
N PRO A 327 -2.49 11.60 3.94
CA PRO A 327 -1.65 12.76 4.17
C PRO A 327 -2.30 14.06 3.70
N GLY A 328 -2.49 15.02 4.62
CA GLY A 328 -3.05 16.33 4.31
C GLY A 328 -4.57 16.40 4.12
N LEU A 329 -5.30 15.29 4.24
CA LEU A 329 -6.77 15.27 4.19
C LEU A 329 -7.44 14.97 5.54
N GLY A 330 -6.67 14.58 6.55
CA GLY A 330 -7.20 14.12 7.84
C GLY A 330 -7.88 12.76 7.75
N ASP A 331 -8.52 12.37 8.84
CA ASP A 331 -9.42 11.23 8.94
C ASP A 331 -10.77 11.52 8.25
N ARG A 332 -11.78 10.68 8.50
CA ARG A 332 -13.12 10.81 7.91
C ARG A 332 -13.86 12.10 8.29
N ASN A 333 -13.42 12.77 9.36
CA ASN A 333 -13.93 14.05 9.86
C ASN A 333 -13.01 15.23 9.48
N GLY A 334 -11.93 14.98 8.74
CA GLY A 334 -10.92 16.00 8.43
C GLY A 334 -10.02 16.33 9.62
N GLN A 335 -10.02 15.51 10.68
CA GLN A 335 -9.11 15.66 11.82
C GLN A 335 -7.83 14.88 11.55
N ASN A 336 -6.67 15.50 11.74
CA ASN A 336 -5.43 14.74 11.67
C ASN A 336 -5.38 13.76 12.84
N PRO A 337 -4.92 12.52 12.63
CA PRO A 337 -4.71 11.60 13.73
C PRO A 337 -3.80 12.22 14.77
N THR A 338 -4.12 12.00 16.04
CA THR A 338 -3.24 12.42 17.14
C THR A 338 -1.98 11.57 17.08
N GLU A 339 -0.87 12.20 16.68
CA GLU A 339 0.45 11.60 16.67
C GLU A 339 1.03 11.67 18.08
N THR A 340 1.30 10.50 18.67
CA THR A 340 1.86 10.41 20.02
C THR A 340 3.27 9.84 19.95
N ARG A 341 4.22 10.53 20.57
CA ARG A 341 5.57 10.00 20.73
C ARG A 341 5.62 9.08 21.95
N VAL A 342 6.18 7.89 21.74
CA VAL A 342 6.39 6.91 22.79
C VAL A 342 7.64 7.29 23.57
N THR A 343 7.50 7.42 24.88
CA THR A 343 8.53 7.80 25.85
C THR A 343 8.55 6.76 26.96
N GLY A 344 9.59 6.74 27.80
CA GLY A 344 9.61 5.83 28.95
C GLY A 344 8.43 6.01 29.91
N LYS A 345 7.77 7.18 29.92
CA LYS A 345 6.65 7.48 30.83
C LYS A 345 5.30 6.90 30.38
N ASN A 346 5.06 6.84 29.07
CA ASN A 346 3.79 6.37 28.49
C ASN A 346 3.93 5.03 27.76
N PHE A 347 5.10 4.40 27.81
CA PHE A 347 5.39 3.16 27.08
C PHE A 347 4.48 2.00 27.49
N GLU A 348 4.31 1.74 28.79
CA GLU A 348 3.52 0.61 29.28
C GLU A 348 2.02 0.74 28.93
N GLU A 349 1.48 1.96 28.99
CA GLU A 349 0.12 2.25 28.57
C GLU A 349 -0.04 2.06 27.05
N ILE A 350 0.82 2.69 26.25
CA ILE A 350 0.72 2.66 24.79
C ILE A 350 0.96 1.26 24.23
N ARG A 351 1.89 0.49 24.78
CA ARG A 351 2.19 -0.85 24.27
C ARG A 351 1.05 -1.85 24.55
N GLY A 352 0.29 -1.62 25.62
CA GLY A 352 -0.89 -2.41 25.97
C GLY A 352 -2.15 -1.98 25.23
N ASP A 353 -2.13 -0.83 24.56
CA ASP A 353 -3.27 -0.32 23.80
C ASP A 353 -3.39 -1.03 22.44
N GLU A 354 -4.43 -1.85 22.32
CA GLU A 354 -4.75 -2.58 21.10
C GLU A 354 -5.22 -1.66 19.96
N PHE A 355 -5.55 -0.39 20.24
CA PHE A 355 -6.05 0.56 19.27
C PHE A 355 -5.00 1.53 18.74
N VAL A 356 -3.71 1.33 19.04
CA VAL A 356 -2.61 2.15 18.47
C VAL A 356 -1.64 1.33 17.63
N SER A 357 -1.06 1.96 16.61
CA SER A 357 -0.10 1.34 15.71
C SER A 357 1.09 2.25 15.45
N ILE A 358 2.28 1.65 15.29
CA ILE A 358 3.48 2.40 14.90
C ILE A 358 3.35 2.95 13.49
N THR A 359 4.03 4.08 13.27
CA THR A 359 4.01 4.78 12.00
C THR A 359 5.39 4.85 11.35
N CYS A 360 5.40 5.06 10.04
CA CYS A 360 6.58 5.48 9.27
C CYS A 360 6.31 6.87 8.66
N PRO A 361 7.36 7.65 8.37
CA PRO A 361 7.22 9.00 7.87
C PRO A 361 6.80 9.02 6.40
N LEU A 362 6.00 10.02 6.05
CA LEU A 362 5.86 10.53 4.69
C LEU A 362 6.57 11.88 4.65
N PRO A 363 7.83 11.92 4.19
CA PRO A 363 8.75 13.03 4.41
C PRO A 363 8.22 14.40 4.01
N GLY A 364 8.37 15.38 4.90
CA GLY A 364 7.95 16.76 4.64
C GLY A 364 8.46 17.74 5.69
N SER A 365 8.17 19.03 5.48
CA SER A 365 8.71 20.13 6.29
C SER A 365 8.08 20.31 7.67
N ARG A 366 7.00 19.59 7.99
CA ARG A 366 6.26 19.71 9.26
C ARG A 366 5.93 18.37 9.93
N GLN A 367 6.39 17.25 9.36
CA GLN A 367 6.11 15.93 9.93
C GLN A 367 6.73 15.78 11.33
N LEU A 368 6.05 15.08 12.23
CA LEU A 368 6.65 14.67 13.49
C LEU A 368 7.76 13.65 13.24
N LYS A 369 8.91 13.84 13.89
CA LYS A 369 10.08 12.97 13.75
C LYS A 369 10.31 12.15 15.00
N CYS A 370 10.75 10.91 14.79
CA CYS A 370 11.36 10.11 15.85
C CYS A 370 12.63 10.79 16.35
N TYR A 371 13.02 10.55 17.61
CA TYR A 371 14.28 11.09 18.12
C TYR A 371 15.47 10.40 17.44
N PRO A 372 16.49 11.13 16.95
CA PRO A 372 17.57 10.53 16.15
C PRO A 372 18.36 9.41 16.83
N ASN A 373 18.38 9.38 18.16
CA ASN A 373 19.10 8.38 18.95
C ASN A 373 18.29 7.08 19.19
N THR A 374 17.01 7.02 18.83
CA THR A 374 16.16 5.83 19.00
C THR A 374 16.32 4.88 17.80
N PRO A 375 16.01 3.59 17.93
CA PRO A 375 16.07 2.65 16.80
C PRO A 375 15.28 3.14 15.58
N ALA A 376 14.04 3.60 15.78
CA ALA A 376 13.22 4.17 14.72
C ALA A 376 13.80 5.45 14.13
N GLY A 377 14.31 6.36 14.97
CA GLY A 377 14.92 7.60 14.49
C GLY A 377 16.18 7.38 13.69
N LYS A 378 16.99 6.36 14.02
CA LYS A 378 18.17 5.97 13.23
C LYS A 378 17.77 5.50 11.83
N ILE A 379 16.76 4.63 11.72
CA ILE A 379 16.25 4.14 10.44
C ILE A 379 15.71 5.30 9.59
N GLU A 380 14.85 6.14 10.17
CA GLU A 380 14.28 7.30 9.48
C GLU A 380 15.37 8.27 9.00
N SER A 381 16.35 8.56 9.87
CA SER A 381 17.43 9.50 9.56
C SER A 381 18.34 8.97 8.46
N GLU A 382 18.66 7.67 8.47
CA GLU A 382 19.50 7.05 7.45
C GLU A 382 18.85 7.12 6.07
N VAL A 383 17.59 6.69 5.95
CA VAL A 383 16.84 6.74 4.67
C VAL A 383 16.73 8.18 4.14
N LEU A 384 16.45 9.15 5.01
CA LEU A 384 16.33 10.56 4.62
C LEU A 384 17.67 11.16 4.21
N LYS A 385 18.75 10.87 4.95
CA LYS A 385 20.10 11.37 4.67
C LYS A 385 20.60 10.90 3.31
N GLN A 386 20.32 9.65 2.94
CA GLN A 386 20.70 9.10 1.65
C GLN A 386 19.98 9.76 0.47
N ASN A 387 18.79 10.36 0.67
CA ASN A 387 18.06 11.11 -0.36
C ASN A 387 18.44 12.60 -0.42
N ASP A 388 18.94 13.17 0.67
CA ASP A 388 19.49 14.52 0.74
C ASP A 388 18.57 15.61 0.14
N ILE A 389 17.29 15.59 0.52
CA ILE A 389 16.35 16.68 0.23
C ILE A 389 16.11 17.46 1.52
N SER A 390 16.41 18.76 1.49
CA SER A 390 16.24 19.65 2.63
C SER A 390 14.77 19.95 2.92
N GLU A 391 14.46 20.21 4.19
CA GLU A 391 13.12 20.63 4.62
C GLU A 391 12.67 21.92 3.94
N GLN A 392 13.59 22.83 3.65
CA GLN A 392 13.27 24.06 2.91
C GLN A 392 12.75 23.74 1.51
N THR A 393 13.39 22.80 0.80
CA THR A 393 12.92 22.36 -0.52
C THR A 393 11.51 21.75 -0.43
N LEU A 394 11.24 20.95 0.59
CA LEU A 394 9.91 20.37 0.81
C LEU A 394 8.87 21.45 1.16
N ALA A 395 9.24 22.45 1.98
CA ALA A 395 8.40 23.59 2.29
C ALA A 395 8.08 24.44 1.04
N ASP A 396 9.04 24.66 0.16
CA ASP A 396 8.85 25.46 -1.05
C ASP A 396 7.80 24.87 -2.00
N VAL A 397 7.62 23.54 -1.96
CA VAL A 397 6.62 22.81 -2.75
C VAL A 397 5.38 22.40 -1.96
N ASP A 398 5.18 22.96 -0.76
CA ASP A 398 4.05 22.66 0.13
C ASP A 398 3.93 21.16 0.49
N ALA A 399 5.05 20.43 0.48
CA ALA A 399 5.14 19.07 0.96
C ALA A 399 5.38 19.07 2.48
N TRP A 400 4.30 19.26 3.24
CA TRP A 400 4.36 19.34 4.71
C TRP A 400 4.68 18.00 5.38
N GLY A 401 4.32 16.88 4.74
CA GLY A 401 4.57 15.54 5.28
C GLY A 401 3.59 15.14 6.37
N SER A 402 3.65 13.87 6.78
CA SER A 402 2.75 13.27 7.78
C SER A 402 3.30 11.94 8.28
N ARG A 403 2.60 11.29 9.22
CA ARG A 403 2.83 9.91 9.62
C ARG A 403 1.78 8.98 9.00
N ARG A 404 2.20 7.76 8.60
CA ARG A 404 1.30 6.70 8.13
C ARG A 404 1.55 5.43 8.93
N VAL A 405 0.49 4.70 9.27
CA VAL A 405 0.57 3.38 9.92
C VAL A 405 1.45 2.44 9.09
N GLY A 406 2.52 1.95 9.71
CA GLY A 406 3.49 1.06 9.07
C GLY A 406 3.04 -0.40 9.05
N PHE A 407 2.42 -0.87 10.13
CA PHE A 407 1.98 -2.25 10.28
C PHE A 407 0.48 -2.30 10.53
N LEU A 408 -0.22 -3.13 9.77
CA LEU A 408 -1.62 -3.48 10.04
C LEU A 408 -1.62 -4.57 11.11
N LYS A 409 -2.46 -4.42 12.14
CA LYS A 409 -2.70 -5.49 13.10
C LYS A 409 -3.49 -6.60 12.40
N PHE A 410 -2.99 -7.82 12.48
CA PHE A 410 -3.62 -8.95 11.78
C PHE A 410 -4.99 -9.30 12.36
N GLN A 411 -5.18 -9.09 13.67
CA GLN A 411 -6.46 -9.30 14.36
C GLN A 411 -7.56 -8.37 13.80
N ASP A 412 -7.23 -7.13 13.45
CA ASP A 412 -8.17 -6.16 12.88
C ASP A 412 -8.68 -6.56 11.50
N LEU A 413 -7.97 -7.46 10.81
CA LEU A 413 -8.32 -7.90 9.47
C LEU A 413 -9.50 -8.87 9.44
N LYS A 414 -9.90 -9.45 10.58
CA LYS A 414 -10.93 -10.51 10.64
C LYS A 414 -10.66 -11.62 9.62
N PHE A 415 -9.39 -12.02 9.52
CA PHE A 415 -8.93 -12.94 8.49
C PHE A 415 -9.44 -14.36 8.73
N SER A 416 -9.96 -15.00 7.68
CA SER A 416 -10.30 -16.42 7.66
C SER A 416 -9.93 -17.03 6.31
N PHE A 417 -9.79 -18.36 6.30
CA PHE A 417 -9.55 -19.11 5.08
C PHE A 417 -10.30 -20.44 5.05
N GLU A 418 -10.56 -20.92 3.84
CA GLU A 418 -11.03 -22.27 3.57
C GLU A 418 -10.26 -22.84 2.37
N VAL A 419 -9.90 -24.12 2.46
CA VAL A 419 -9.42 -24.88 1.30
C VAL A 419 -10.66 -25.39 0.58
N LEU A 420 -10.78 -25.05 -0.71
CA LEU A 420 -11.98 -25.38 -1.47
C LEU A 420 -11.92 -26.84 -1.90
N GLU A 421 -12.98 -27.58 -1.61
CA GLU A 421 -13.17 -28.92 -2.12
C GLU A 421 -13.30 -28.90 -3.66
N GLU A 422 -12.66 -29.87 -4.30
CA GLU A 422 -12.65 -30.01 -5.76
C GLU A 422 -14.09 -30.18 -6.27
N LYS A 423 -14.54 -29.27 -7.14
CA LYS A 423 -15.85 -29.38 -7.80
C LYS A 423 -15.78 -30.05 -9.17
N GLU A 424 -14.59 -30.13 -9.77
CA GLU A 424 -14.33 -30.62 -11.14
C GLU A 424 -12.90 -31.19 -11.18
N PRO A 425 -12.58 -32.14 -12.08
CA PRO A 425 -11.24 -32.75 -12.14
C PRO A 425 -10.20 -31.68 -12.47
N ARG A 426 -9.38 -31.33 -11.49
CA ARG A 426 -8.18 -30.50 -11.64
C ARG A 426 -6.95 -31.31 -11.25
N ASP A 427 -5.78 -30.75 -11.56
CA ASP A 427 -4.50 -31.32 -11.18
C ASP A 427 -4.47 -31.58 -9.65
N PRO A 428 -4.40 -32.87 -9.23
CA PRO A 428 -4.41 -33.24 -7.81
C PRO A 428 -3.15 -32.77 -7.06
N SER A 429 -2.16 -32.24 -7.78
CA SER A 429 -0.99 -31.59 -7.19
C SER A 429 -1.25 -30.15 -6.76
N THR A 430 -2.47 -29.63 -6.91
CA THR A 430 -2.80 -28.25 -6.54
C THR A 430 -4.11 -28.13 -5.78
N SER A 431 -4.21 -27.10 -4.95
CA SER A 431 -5.41 -26.78 -4.17
C SER A 431 -5.84 -25.34 -4.38
N ASP A 432 -7.15 -25.09 -4.37
CA ASP A 432 -7.68 -23.74 -4.36
C ASP A 432 -7.96 -23.30 -2.93
N VAL A 433 -7.66 -22.05 -2.61
CA VAL A 433 -7.85 -21.50 -1.27
C VAL A 433 -8.64 -20.20 -1.36
N ARG A 434 -9.68 -20.06 -0.55
CA ARG A 434 -10.41 -18.81 -0.41
C ARG A 434 -10.03 -18.12 0.88
N PHE A 435 -9.64 -16.85 0.77
CA PHE A 435 -9.39 -15.94 1.88
C PHE A 435 -10.52 -14.95 2.03
N SER A 436 -10.89 -14.63 3.27
CA SER A 436 -11.80 -13.55 3.61
C SER A 436 -11.15 -12.64 4.65
N PHE A 437 -11.19 -11.33 4.43
CA PHE A 437 -10.66 -10.34 5.38
C PHE A 437 -11.18 -8.94 5.07
N THR A 438 -11.10 -8.04 6.04
CA THR A 438 -11.50 -6.64 5.94
C THR A 438 -10.29 -5.73 6.03
N LEU A 439 -10.23 -4.73 5.15
CA LEU A 439 -9.20 -3.68 5.20
C LEU A 439 -9.84 -2.30 5.27
N GLY A 440 -9.27 -1.43 6.09
CA GLY A 440 -9.62 -0.01 6.14
C GLY A 440 -9.34 0.70 4.80
N THR A 441 -9.79 1.96 4.69
CA THR A 441 -9.52 2.73 3.48
C THR A 441 -8.02 2.93 3.27
N GLY A 442 -7.56 3.00 2.02
CA GLY A 442 -6.14 3.22 1.70
C GLY A 442 -5.19 2.06 2.06
N GLN A 443 -5.71 0.90 2.47
CA GLN A 443 -4.98 -0.36 2.64
C GLN A 443 -5.22 -1.27 1.43
N TYR A 444 -4.25 -2.15 1.14
CA TYR A 444 -4.25 -2.95 -0.09
C TYR A 444 -4.28 -4.45 0.21
N ALA A 445 -5.22 -5.17 -0.40
CA ALA A 445 -5.33 -6.63 -0.28
C ALA A 445 -4.05 -7.35 -0.70
N THR A 446 -3.35 -6.82 -1.71
CA THR A 446 -2.08 -7.37 -2.19
C THR A 446 -1.02 -7.46 -1.09
N ASN A 447 -0.98 -6.54 -0.12
CA ASN A 447 -0.02 -6.59 0.98
C ASN A 447 -0.27 -7.79 1.90
N VAL A 448 -1.54 -8.14 2.12
CA VAL A 448 -1.91 -9.31 2.92
C VAL A 448 -1.59 -10.59 2.15
N LEU A 449 -2.06 -10.68 0.90
CA LEU A 449 -1.90 -11.87 0.05
C LEU A 449 -0.43 -12.20 -0.23
N ARG A 450 0.40 -11.17 -0.38
CA ARG A 450 1.84 -11.29 -0.59
C ARG A 450 2.50 -12.18 0.46
N GLU A 451 2.15 -12.01 1.74
CA GLU A 451 2.72 -12.80 2.84
C GLU A 451 2.37 -14.29 2.74
N PHE A 452 1.22 -14.63 2.16
CA PHE A 452 0.78 -16.02 1.96
C PHE A 452 1.33 -16.63 0.68
N MET A 453 1.21 -15.93 -0.44
CA MET A 453 1.57 -16.43 -1.76
C MET A 453 3.08 -16.65 -1.88
N LYS A 454 3.87 -15.64 -1.51
CA LYS A 454 5.34 -15.56 -1.69
C LYS A 454 5.81 -16.04 -3.08
N ASN A 455 5.00 -15.82 -4.12
CA ASN A 455 5.39 -16.06 -5.51
C ASN A 455 6.56 -15.11 -5.80
N GLY A 456 7.79 -15.63 -5.89
CA GLY A 456 8.94 -14.82 -6.28
C GLY A 456 8.64 -14.10 -7.60
N ASN A 457 8.78 -12.77 -7.62
CA ASN A 457 8.57 -11.87 -8.76
C ASN A 457 7.11 -11.66 -9.23
N GLU A 458 6.41 -10.71 -8.59
CA GLU A 458 5.12 -10.14 -9.03
C GLU A 458 5.11 -9.56 -10.47
N GLU A 459 6.27 -9.35 -11.12
CA GLU A 459 6.36 -8.80 -12.48
C GLU A 459 6.57 -9.84 -13.60
N GLY A 460 6.99 -11.07 -13.26
CA GLY A 460 7.09 -12.18 -14.23
C GLY A 460 5.70 -12.58 -14.74
N ASP A 461 4.80 -12.82 -13.79
CA ASP A 461 3.40 -13.19 -14.05
C ASP A 461 2.65 -12.11 -14.84
N ALA A 462 2.80 -10.82 -14.50
CA ALA A 462 2.08 -9.76 -15.23
C ALA A 462 2.56 -9.60 -16.69
N ARG A 463 3.82 -9.94 -16.99
CA ARG A 463 4.37 -9.95 -18.35
C ARG A 463 3.99 -11.21 -19.10
N GLU A 464 4.01 -12.37 -18.46
CA GLU A 464 3.54 -13.61 -19.05
C GLU A 464 2.05 -13.57 -19.33
N VAL A 465 1.22 -13.15 -18.38
CA VAL A 465 -0.23 -12.97 -18.58
C VAL A 465 -0.50 -12.00 -19.74
N LYS A 466 0.22 -10.88 -19.86
CA LYS A 466 0.07 -9.97 -21.01
C LYS A 466 0.57 -10.57 -22.33
N LYS A 467 1.61 -11.41 -22.28
CA LYS A 467 2.18 -12.08 -23.45
C LYS A 467 1.25 -13.19 -23.95
N GLU A 468 0.64 -13.94 -23.03
CA GLU A 468 -0.38 -14.93 -23.31
C GLU A 468 -1.68 -14.29 -23.80
N GLU A 469 -2.15 -13.19 -23.19
CA GLU A 469 -3.33 -12.46 -23.66
C GLU A 469 -3.11 -11.90 -25.07
N LYS A 470 -1.91 -11.41 -25.38
CA LYS A 470 -1.53 -10.95 -26.72
C LYS A 470 -1.43 -12.10 -27.72
N LYS A 471 -0.95 -13.28 -27.29
CA LYS A 471 -0.91 -14.50 -28.11
C LYS A 471 -2.32 -15.02 -28.40
N ARG A 472 -3.20 -15.02 -27.40
CA ARG A 472 -4.60 -15.43 -27.53
C ARG A 472 -5.38 -14.52 -28.48
N LYS A 473 -5.24 -13.19 -28.32
CA LYS A 473 -5.85 -12.20 -29.23
C LYS A 473 -5.35 -12.31 -30.67
N ARG A 474 -4.09 -12.74 -30.86
CA ARG A 474 -3.52 -12.96 -32.19
C ARG A 474 -4.10 -14.22 -32.86
N LEU A 475 -4.22 -15.32 -32.11
CA LEU A 475 -4.85 -16.56 -32.57
C LEU A 475 -6.36 -16.39 -32.84
N GLU A 476 -7.05 -15.62 -31.99
CA GLU A 476 -8.46 -15.26 -32.20
C GLU A 476 -8.64 -14.45 -33.50
N ALA A 477 -7.71 -13.54 -33.82
CA ALA A 477 -7.75 -12.74 -35.05
C ALA A 477 -7.45 -13.59 -36.30
N GLU A 478 -6.45 -14.47 -36.23
CA GLU A 478 -6.07 -15.37 -37.34
C GLU A 478 -7.20 -16.37 -37.69
N ASN A 479 -8.00 -16.80 -36.70
CA ASN A 479 -9.17 -17.68 -36.94
C ASN A 479 -10.45 -16.96 -37.41
N THR A 480 -10.46 -15.63 -37.52
CA THR A 480 -11.62 -14.90 -38.06
C THR A 480 -11.42 -14.47 -39.53
N GLU A 481 -10.24 -14.72 -40.09
CA GLU A 481 -9.87 -14.39 -41.47
C GLU A 481 -9.85 -15.63 -42.41
N GLU A 482 -10.13 -16.83 -41.90
CA GLU A 482 -10.52 -18.03 -42.68
C GLU A 482 -12.05 -18.22 -42.67
#